data_AF-A0A9E2Q3H0-F1
#
_entry.id   AF-A0A9E2Q3H0-F1
#
_cell.length_a   1.000
_cell.length_b   1.000
_cell.length_c   1.000
_cell.angle_alpha   90.00
_cell.angle_beta   90.00
_cell.angle_gamma   90.00
#
_symmetry.space_group_name_H-M   'P 1'
#
loop_
_entity.id
_entity.type
_entity.pdbx_description
1 polymer ?
#
loop_
_entity_poly.entity_id
_entity_poly.type
_entity_poly.pdbx_seq_one_letter_code
_entity_poly.pdbx_strand_id
1 'polypeptide(L)'
;MYVEATAAIIADEPVSVEAFSWFRNDRAQIERYRDGLTLDCQGMSPLMLAAAKILPAQSRTSGDAYWLKSTRQVHTATAAAYGIIRVADVGSATDRLAGGQLLQQVHLAATDAGLGLQHLNQIGERVDRDRALGATDQFSERWAQVLGIPAGQALVSFRLGHPTRTPHPSPRRTLTSIGV
;
A
#
# COMPACT_ATOMS: atom_id res chain seq x y z
N MET A 1 6.01 1.99 14.27
CA MET A 1 4.62 2.09 13.80
C MET A 1 4.33 1.30 12.52
N TYR A 2 4.83 1.64 11.31
CA TYR A 2 4.43 0.89 10.08
C TYR A 2 4.75 -0.61 10.09
N VAL A 3 5.90 -1.00 10.64
CA VAL A 3 6.27 -2.43 10.78
C VAL A 3 5.31 -3.14 11.73
N GLU A 4 4.93 -2.50 12.83
CA GLU A 4 3.94 -3.04 13.80
C GLU A 4 2.55 -3.14 13.17
N ALA A 5 2.10 -2.11 12.45
CA ALA A 5 0.81 -2.12 11.76
C ALA A 5 0.76 -3.22 10.69
N THR A 6 1.87 -3.42 9.94
CA THR A 6 1.98 -4.54 8.98
C THR A 6 1.89 -5.89 9.69
N ALA A 7 2.58 -6.08 10.82
CA ALA A 7 2.50 -7.32 11.59
C ALA A 7 1.09 -7.56 12.14
N ALA A 8 0.39 -6.51 12.60
CA ALA A 8 -0.98 -6.59 13.07
C ALA A 8 -1.97 -6.96 11.94
N ILE A 9 -1.77 -6.44 10.72
CA ILE A 9 -2.57 -6.83 9.56
C ILE A 9 -2.36 -8.31 9.23
N ILE A 10 -1.12 -8.79 9.22
CA ILE A 10 -0.80 -10.19 8.94
C ILE A 10 -1.40 -11.13 10.00
N ALA A 11 -1.43 -10.70 11.27
CA ALA A 11 -2.01 -11.46 12.36
C ALA A 11 -3.55 -11.49 12.35
N ASP A 12 -4.21 -10.53 11.69
CA ASP A 12 -5.67 -10.49 11.49
C ASP A 12 -6.02 -11.34 10.26
N GLU A 13 -6.25 -12.63 10.48
CA GLU A 13 -6.45 -13.61 9.40
C GLU A 13 -7.50 -13.20 8.35
N PRO A 14 -8.71 -12.71 8.72
CA PRO A 14 -9.66 -12.20 7.73
C PRO A 14 -9.08 -11.12 6.82
N VAL A 15 -8.35 -10.16 7.39
CA VAL A 15 -7.74 -9.05 6.63
C VAL A 15 -6.60 -9.58 5.76
N SER A 16 -5.76 -10.49 6.27
CA SER A 16 -4.68 -11.11 5.49
C SER A 16 -5.22 -11.94 4.32
N VAL A 17 -6.31 -12.69 4.52
CA VAL A 17 -6.98 -13.45 3.45
C VAL A 17 -7.55 -12.52 2.38
N GLU A 18 -8.24 -11.45 2.79
CA GLU A 18 -8.76 -10.45 1.85
C GLU A 18 -7.64 -9.77 1.06
N ALA A 19 -6.57 -9.32 1.74
CA ALA A 19 -5.41 -8.71 1.10
C ALA A 19 -4.75 -9.66 0.09
N PHE A 20 -4.62 -10.94 0.43
CA PHE A 20 -4.06 -11.95 -0.47
C PHE A 20 -4.96 -12.24 -1.67
N SER A 21 -6.29 -12.10 -1.54
CA SER A 21 -7.22 -12.27 -2.66
C SER A 21 -7.00 -11.26 -3.80
N TRP A 22 -6.29 -10.16 -3.54
CA TRP A 22 -5.89 -9.16 -4.54
C TRP A 22 -4.58 -9.50 -5.27
N PHE A 23 -3.87 -10.56 -4.91
CA PHE A 23 -2.71 -11.02 -5.67
C PHE A 23 -3.12 -11.75 -6.95
N ARG A 24 -2.39 -11.50 -8.03
CA ARG A 24 -2.48 -12.24 -9.30
C ARG A 24 -1.18 -13.01 -9.46
N ASN A 25 -1.23 -14.30 -9.14
CA ASN A 25 -0.05 -15.16 -9.02
C ASN A 25 0.40 -15.77 -10.34
N ASP A 26 -0.44 -15.74 -11.37
CA ASP A 26 -0.12 -16.27 -12.69
C ASP A 26 -0.66 -15.38 -13.82
N ARG A 27 -0.19 -15.69 -15.04
CA ARG A 27 -0.53 -14.93 -16.24
C ARG A 27 -2.03 -15.01 -16.58
N ALA A 28 -2.69 -16.14 -16.35
CA ALA A 28 -4.10 -16.28 -16.64
C ALA A 28 -4.95 -15.38 -15.74
N GLN A 29 -4.61 -15.26 -14.46
CA GLN A 29 -5.23 -14.32 -13.52
C GLN A 29 -4.99 -12.87 -13.95
N ILE A 30 -3.76 -12.53 -14.34
CA ILE A 30 -3.43 -11.17 -14.81
C ILE A 30 -4.25 -10.82 -16.06
N GLU A 31 -4.32 -11.71 -17.05
CA GLU A 31 -5.05 -11.48 -18.30
C GLU A 31 -6.56 -11.40 -18.10
N ARG A 32 -7.10 -12.22 -17.17
CA ARG A 32 -8.53 -12.27 -16.82
C ARG A 32 -9.00 -11.04 -16.06
N TYR A 33 -8.33 -10.70 -14.96
CA TYR A 33 -8.80 -9.65 -14.04
C TYR A 33 -8.25 -8.27 -14.40
N ARG A 34 -7.02 -8.21 -14.92
CA ARG A 34 -6.31 -6.97 -15.28
C ARG A 34 -6.29 -5.92 -14.15
N ASP A 35 -6.21 -6.39 -12.92
CA ASP A 35 -6.16 -5.60 -11.69
C ASP A 35 -5.23 -6.29 -10.66
N GLY A 36 -5.26 -5.80 -9.41
CA GLY A 36 -4.56 -6.44 -8.30
C GLY A 36 -3.03 -6.27 -8.31
N LEU A 37 -2.38 -6.95 -7.37
CA LEU A 37 -0.93 -6.94 -7.20
C LEU A 37 -0.29 -8.08 -7.99
N THR A 38 0.81 -7.80 -8.68
CA THR A 38 1.59 -8.77 -9.45
C THR A 38 3.04 -8.75 -8.99
N LEU A 39 3.78 -9.86 -9.21
CA LEU A 39 5.22 -9.93 -8.89
C LEU A 39 6.02 -8.81 -9.55
N ASP A 40 5.62 -8.41 -10.77
CA ASP A 40 6.26 -7.37 -11.57
C ASP A 40 6.25 -5.98 -10.93
N CYS A 41 5.32 -5.73 -10.00
CA CYS A 41 5.15 -4.44 -9.33
C CYS A 41 5.69 -4.40 -7.89
N GLN A 42 6.30 -5.49 -7.41
CA GLN A 42 6.75 -5.60 -6.01
C GLN A 42 8.14 -4.99 -5.75
N GLY A 43 8.78 -4.37 -6.74
CA GLY A 43 10.09 -3.73 -6.59
C GLY A 43 11.26 -4.71 -6.35
N MET A 44 11.09 -5.98 -6.73
CA MET A 44 12.12 -7.02 -6.62
C MET A 44 13.35 -6.71 -7.50
N SER A 45 14.51 -7.27 -7.15
CA SER A 45 15.67 -7.25 -8.06
C SER A 45 15.40 -8.14 -9.29
N PRO A 46 16.05 -7.91 -10.45
CA PRO A 46 15.82 -8.71 -11.65
C PRO A 46 16.02 -10.21 -11.42
N LEU A 47 17.07 -10.60 -10.67
CA LEU A 47 17.34 -11.99 -10.34
C LEU A 47 16.24 -12.58 -9.43
N MET A 48 15.81 -11.84 -8.41
CA MET A 48 14.74 -12.29 -7.51
C MET A 48 13.40 -12.41 -8.24
N LEU A 49 13.09 -11.48 -9.14
CA LEU A 49 11.88 -11.53 -9.98
C LEU A 49 11.92 -12.73 -10.93
N ALA A 50 13.05 -12.99 -11.59
CA ALA A 50 13.22 -14.15 -12.46
C ALA A 50 13.02 -15.46 -11.69
N ALA A 51 13.62 -15.60 -10.51
CA ALA A 51 13.41 -16.76 -9.65
C ALA A 51 11.95 -16.89 -9.20
N ALA A 52 11.32 -15.79 -8.77
CA ALA A 52 9.93 -15.78 -8.32
C ALA A 52 8.93 -16.18 -9.42
N LYS A 53 9.25 -15.90 -10.70
CA LYS A 53 8.42 -16.29 -11.84
C LYS A 53 8.54 -17.76 -12.23
N ILE A 54 9.60 -18.45 -11.83
CA ILE A 54 9.81 -19.88 -12.10
C ILE A 54 9.19 -20.74 -10.99
N LEU A 55 9.18 -20.23 -9.76
CA LEU A 55 8.60 -20.94 -8.62
C LEU A 55 7.06 -21.02 -8.71
N PRO A 56 6.44 -22.00 -8.04
CA PRO A 56 4.99 -22.04 -7.89
C PRO A 56 4.44 -20.75 -7.29
N ALA A 57 3.15 -20.49 -7.54
CA ALA A 57 2.41 -19.38 -6.97
C ALA A 57 2.70 -19.23 -5.46
N GLN A 58 2.94 -17.99 -5.02
CA GLN A 58 3.27 -17.72 -3.63
C GLN A 58 2.08 -18.04 -2.71
N SER A 59 2.33 -18.65 -1.56
CA SER A 59 1.32 -18.78 -0.52
C SER A 59 1.07 -17.43 0.18
N ARG A 60 -0.12 -17.24 0.75
CA ARG A 60 -0.45 -16.11 1.63
C ARG A 60 0.62 -15.88 2.68
N THR A 61 0.98 -16.92 3.42
CA THR A 61 1.99 -16.86 4.49
C THR A 61 3.37 -16.42 4.00
N SER A 62 3.77 -16.84 2.78
CA SER A 62 5.02 -16.40 2.18
C SER A 62 4.96 -14.93 1.75
N GLY A 63 3.82 -14.51 1.18
CA GLY A 63 3.56 -13.11 0.82
C GLY A 63 3.55 -12.19 2.04
N ASP A 64 2.89 -12.58 3.12
CA ASP A 64 2.87 -11.88 4.40
C ASP A 64 4.28 -11.70 4.97
N ALA A 65 5.06 -12.79 5.03
CA ALA A 65 6.44 -12.75 5.52
C ALA A 65 7.33 -11.84 4.65
N TYR A 66 7.18 -11.91 3.32
CA TYR A 66 7.87 -11.02 2.40
C TYR A 66 7.47 -9.55 2.60
N TRP A 67 6.18 -9.27 2.79
CA TRP A 67 5.69 -7.92 2.99
C TRP A 67 6.21 -7.33 4.29
N LEU A 68 6.17 -8.07 5.40
CA LEU A 68 6.71 -7.61 6.68
C LEU A 68 8.21 -7.33 6.59
N LYS A 69 8.97 -8.25 5.96
CA LYS A 69 10.41 -8.07 5.72
C LYS A 69 10.68 -6.83 4.87
N SER A 70 9.96 -6.67 3.76
CA SER A 70 10.10 -5.53 2.85
C SER A 70 9.71 -4.23 3.53
N THR A 71 8.66 -4.22 4.36
CA THR A 71 8.27 -3.04 5.12
C THR A 71 9.40 -2.59 6.05
N ARG A 72 10.01 -3.52 6.78
CA ARG A 72 11.12 -3.21 7.70
C ARG A 72 12.40 -2.80 6.97
N GLN A 73 12.81 -3.58 5.97
CA GLN A 73 14.16 -3.48 5.40
C GLN A 73 14.23 -2.56 4.18
N VAL A 74 13.10 -2.25 3.56
CA VAL A 74 13.02 -1.43 2.36
C VAL A 74 12.08 -0.26 2.58
N HIS A 75 10.80 -0.52 2.89
CA HIS A 75 9.79 0.53 2.91
C HIS A 75 10.15 1.64 3.89
N THR A 76 10.46 1.27 5.13
CA THR A 76 10.80 2.22 6.17
C THR A 76 12.28 2.61 6.19
N ALA A 77 13.18 1.69 5.85
CA ALA A 77 14.62 1.90 5.99
C ALA A 77 15.25 2.75 4.88
N THR A 78 14.63 2.80 3.68
CA THR A 78 15.18 3.55 2.54
C THR A 78 14.32 4.73 2.12
N ALA A 79 13.28 5.08 2.89
CA ALA A 79 12.47 6.27 2.61
C ALA A 79 13.35 7.51 2.81
N ALA A 80 13.42 8.38 1.80
CA ALA A 80 14.11 9.67 1.94
C ALA A 80 13.22 10.68 2.68
N ALA A 81 11.90 10.59 2.49
CA ALA A 81 10.92 11.39 3.19
C ALA A 81 9.58 10.65 3.31
N TYR A 82 8.73 11.15 4.19
CA TYR A 82 7.34 10.74 4.33
C TYR A 82 6.43 11.96 4.13
N GLY A 83 5.21 11.71 3.65
CA GLY A 83 4.19 12.73 3.53
C GLY A 83 2.81 12.18 3.87
N ILE A 84 1.89 13.08 4.19
CA ILE A 84 0.53 12.76 4.61
C ILE A 84 -0.42 13.71 3.88
N ILE A 85 -1.40 13.15 3.21
CA ILE A 85 -2.54 13.90 2.70
C ILE A 85 -3.53 14.07 3.85
N ARG A 86 -3.65 15.30 4.33
CA ARG A 86 -4.56 15.65 5.43
C ARG A 86 -5.91 16.12 4.87
N VAL A 87 -6.98 15.70 5.51
CA VAL A 87 -8.35 16.14 5.27
C VAL A 87 -9.03 16.52 6.59
N ALA A 88 -10.21 17.14 6.55
CA ALA A 88 -10.92 17.50 7.78
C ALA A 88 -11.53 16.26 8.45
N ASP A 89 -12.09 15.35 7.66
CA ASP A 89 -12.64 14.06 8.11
C ASP A 89 -12.44 12.95 7.06
N VAL A 90 -11.69 11.90 7.40
CA VAL A 90 -11.51 10.73 6.51
C VAL A 90 -12.81 9.95 6.27
N GLY A 91 -13.82 10.11 7.13
CA GLY A 91 -15.16 9.56 6.97
C GLY A 91 -16.02 10.29 5.93
N SER A 92 -15.69 11.54 5.58
CA SER A 92 -16.41 12.34 4.58
C SER A 92 -16.04 11.91 3.15
N ALA A 93 -17.04 11.57 2.34
CA ALA A 93 -16.82 11.20 0.94
C ALA A 93 -16.24 12.36 0.11
N THR A 94 -16.68 13.59 0.39
CA THR A 94 -16.18 14.81 -0.27
C THR A 94 -14.71 15.04 0.05
N ASP A 95 -14.35 14.90 1.32
CA ASP A 95 -12.97 15.04 1.80
C ASP A 95 -12.06 13.98 1.18
N ARG A 96 -12.52 12.72 1.11
CA ARG A 96 -11.78 11.64 0.45
C ARG A 96 -11.56 11.92 -1.04
N LEU A 97 -12.55 12.45 -1.75
CA LEU A 97 -12.40 12.80 -3.15
C LEU A 97 -11.38 13.93 -3.34
N ALA A 98 -11.50 15.01 -2.58
CA ALA A 98 -10.56 16.13 -2.63
C ALA A 98 -9.14 15.70 -2.26
N GLY A 99 -8.98 14.89 -1.21
CA GLY A 99 -7.70 14.35 -0.81
C GLY A 99 -7.11 13.38 -1.85
N GLY A 100 -7.93 12.56 -2.51
CA GLY A 100 -7.50 11.70 -3.60
C GLY A 100 -7.00 12.48 -4.82
N GLN A 101 -7.66 13.59 -5.16
CA GLN A 101 -7.20 14.50 -6.22
C GLN A 101 -5.84 15.12 -5.87
N LEU A 102 -5.68 15.61 -4.63
CA LEU A 102 -4.41 16.15 -4.15
C LEU A 102 -3.31 15.08 -4.16
N LEU A 103 -3.60 13.86 -3.69
CA LEU A 103 -2.66 12.75 -3.72
C LEU A 103 -2.15 12.48 -5.14
N GLN A 104 -3.06 12.48 -6.12
CA GLN A 104 -2.69 12.27 -7.52
C GLN A 104 -1.82 13.40 -8.06
N GLN A 105 -2.11 14.66 -7.71
CA GLN A 105 -1.28 15.81 -8.09
C GLN A 105 0.13 15.69 -7.48
N VAL A 106 0.23 15.35 -6.19
CA VAL A 106 1.51 15.13 -5.50
C VAL A 106 2.29 13.99 -6.14
N HIS A 107 1.62 12.88 -6.47
CA HIS A 107 2.27 11.74 -7.13
C HIS A 107 2.82 12.13 -8.50
N LEU A 108 2.02 12.82 -9.33
CA LEU A 108 2.47 13.27 -10.65
C LEU A 108 3.64 14.26 -10.56
N ALA A 109 3.59 15.22 -9.63
CA ALA A 109 4.68 16.15 -9.40
C ALA A 109 5.97 15.46 -8.91
N ALA A 110 5.84 14.45 -8.03
CA ALA A 110 6.98 13.64 -7.60
C ALA A 110 7.61 12.89 -8.78
N THR A 111 6.79 12.27 -9.64
CA THR A 111 7.26 11.56 -10.84
C THR A 111 7.96 12.50 -11.82
N ASP A 112 7.42 13.69 -12.06
CA ASP A 112 8.03 14.72 -12.91
C ASP A 112 9.40 15.16 -12.38
N ALA A 113 9.54 15.24 -11.04
CA ALA A 113 10.80 15.50 -10.36
C ALA A 113 11.74 14.27 -10.27
N GLY A 114 11.40 13.13 -10.89
CA GLY A 114 12.22 11.92 -10.86
C GLY A 114 12.21 11.17 -9.52
N LEU A 115 11.20 11.40 -8.67
CA LEU A 115 11.01 10.73 -7.39
C LEU A 115 10.01 9.58 -7.52
N GLY A 116 10.26 8.50 -6.78
CA GLY A 116 9.31 7.43 -6.57
C GLY A 116 8.43 7.72 -5.36
N LEU A 117 7.13 7.44 -5.46
CA LEU A 117 6.15 7.56 -4.38
C LEU A 117 5.47 6.21 -4.13
N GLN A 118 5.45 5.75 -2.88
CA GLN A 118 4.68 4.56 -2.47
C GLN A 118 3.71 4.91 -1.34
N HIS A 119 2.44 4.58 -1.52
CA HIS A 119 1.43 4.70 -0.46
C HIS A 119 1.71 3.70 0.66
N LEU A 120 1.47 4.12 1.90
CA LEU A 120 1.64 3.34 3.11
C LEU A 120 0.36 3.51 3.94
N ASN A 121 -0.62 2.64 3.75
CA ASN A 121 -1.95 2.77 4.38
C ASN A 121 -2.12 1.94 5.65
N GLN A 122 -1.09 1.18 6.06
CA GLN A 122 -1.20 0.16 7.10
C GLN A 122 -1.72 0.70 8.44
N ILE A 123 -1.35 1.93 8.80
CA ILE A 123 -1.79 2.53 10.08
C ILE A 123 -3.28 2.91 9.99
N GLY A 124 -3.70 3.59 8.92
CA GLY A 124 -5.10 3.94 8.69
C GLY A 124 -6.00 2.70 8.62
N GLU A 125 -5.55 1.67 7.89
CA GLU A 125 -6.24 0.37 7.81
C GLU A 125 -6.43 -0.26 9.20
N ARG A 126 -5.43 -0.18 10.09
CA ARG A 126 -5.57 -0.69 11.46
C ARG A 126 -6.52 0.13 12.30
N VAL A 127 -6.46 1.46 12.22
CA VAL A 127 -7.40 2.35 12.94
C VAL A 127 -8.84 2.09 12.51
N ASP A 128 -9.09 2.00 11.20
CA ASP A 128 -10.42 1.73 10.67
C ASP A 128 -10.90 0.31 11.02
N ARG A 129 -10.00 -0.68 11.00
CA ARG A 129 -10.29 -2.05 11.41
C ARG A 129 -10.67 -2.15 12.89
N ASP A 130 -9.92 -1.51 13.78
CA ASP A 130 -10.22 -1.49 15.21
C ASP A 130 -11.57 -0.79 15.47
N ARG A 131 -11.84 0.35 14.81
CA ARG A 131 -13.13 1.05 14.87
C ARG A 131 -14.28 0.16 14.40
N ALA A 132 -14.15 -0.52 13.26
CA ALA A 132 -15.19 -1.38 12.70
C ALA A 132 -15.53 -2.57 13.62
N LEU A 133 -14.57 -3.05 14.40
CA LEU A 133 -14.76 -4.12 15.38
C LEU A 133 -15.21 -3.62 16.76
N GLY A 134 -15.22 -2.31 17.01
CA GLY A 134 -15.37 -1.76 18.36
C GLY A 134 -14.20 -2.17 19.29
N ALA A 135 -13.04 -2.48 18.73
CA ALA A 135 -11.84 -2.86 19.47
C ALA A 135 -11.05 -1.62 19.93
N THR A 136 -10.12 -1.82 20.87
CA THR A 136 -9.21 -0.78 21.31
C THR A 136 -8.28 -0.35 20.18
N ASP A 137 -8.35 0.92 19.80
CA ASP A 137 -7.44 1.54 18.82
C ASP A 137 -6.02 1.64 19.39
N GLN A 138 -5.08 0.94 18.75
CA GLN A 138 -3.68 0.87 19.21
C GLN A 138 -2.76 1.93 18.57
N PHE A 139 -3.24 2.67 17.57
CA PHE A 139 -2.37 3.50 16.72
C PHE A 139 -2.71 4.99 16.74
N SER A 140 -3.98 5.38 16.91
CA SER A 140 -4.39 6.79 16.78
C SER A 140 -3.71 7.73 17.76
N GLU A 141 -3.57 7.32 19.03
CA GLU A 141 -2.92 8.16 20.04
C GLU A 141 -1.44 8.37 19.71
N ARG A 142 -0.72 7.29 19.42
CA ARG A 142 0.71 7.34 19.04
C ARG A 142 0.92 8.13 17.75
N TRP A 143 0.00 7.99 16.79
CA TRP A 143 0.01 8.76 15.55
C TRP A 143 -0.07 10.25 15.84
N ALA A 144 -1.04 10.67 16.66
CA ALA A 144 -1.21 12.07 17.04
C ALA A 144 -0.01 12.61 17.84
N GLN A 145 0.58 11.80 18.73
CA GLN A 145 1.77 12.18 19.49
C GLN A 145 2.99 12.42 18.57
N VAL A 146 3.19 11.61 17.54
CA VAL A 146 4.35 11.72 16.65
C VAL A 146 4.18 12.83 15.61
N LEU A 147 2.97 12.97 15.06
CA LEU A 147 2.74 13.81 13.88
C LEU A 147 2.00 15.12 14.18
N GLY A 148 1.49 15.29 15.40
CA GLY A 148 0.69 16.45 15.79
C GLY A 148 -0.65 16.56 15.06
N ILE A 149 -1.10 15.48 14.40
CA ILE A 149 -2.37 15.43 13.66
C ILE A 149 -3.19 14.20 14.11
N PRO A 150 -4.51 14.32 14.30
CA PRO A 150 -5.36 13.17 14.57
C PRO A 150 -5.33 12.16 13.41
N ALA A 151 -5.39 10.86 13.71
CA ALA A 151 -5.45 9.81 12.67
C ALA A 151 -6.69 9.95 11.78
N GLY A 152 -7.83 10.38 12.34
CA GLY A 152 -9.05 10.69 11.59
C GLY A 152 -8.95 11.88 10.61
N GLN A 153 -7.79 12.53 10.54
CA GLN A 153 -7.50 13.58 9.56
C GLN A 153 -6.42 13.16 8.54
N ALA A 154 -5.81 11.99 8.70
CA ALA A 154 -4.75 11.50 7.83
C ALA A 154 -5.33 10.52 6.80
N LEU A 155 -5.70 11.03 5.62
CA LEU A 155 -6.35 10.22 4.58
C LEU A 155 -5.42 9.14 4.03
N VAL A 156 -4.23 9.54 3.60
CA VAL A 156 -3.20 8.65 3.05
C VAL A 156 -1.85 9.15 3.48
N SER A 157 -1.01 8.23 3.94
CA SER A 157 0.42 8.46 4.10
C SER A 157 1.20 7.79 2.98
N PHE A 158 2.35 8.36 2.65
CA PHE A 158 3.23 7.86 1.60
C PHE A 158 4.68 8.09 1.97
N ARG A 159 5.56 7.35 1.29
CA ARG A 159 7.00 7.60 1.29
C ARG A 159 7.48 8.08 -0.07
N LEU A 160 8.54 8.86 -0.05
CA LEU A 160 9.24 9.39 -1.23
C LEU A 160 10.71 8.98 -1.22
N GLY A 161 11.31 8.90 -2.40
CA GLY A 161 12.76 8.74 -2.54
C GLY A 161 13.20 8.59 -3.99
N HIS A 162 14.51 8.43 -4.18
CA HIS A 162 15.07 8.19 -5.51
C HIS A 162 15.00 6.71 -5.87
N PRO A 163 14.26 6.32 -6.92
CA PRO A 163 14.18 4.94 -7.34
C PRO A 163 15.54 4.50 -7.90
N THR A 164 16.05 3.35 -7.43
CA THR A 164 17.28 2.73 -7.94
C THR A 164 17.00 1.66 -8.99
N ARG A 165 15.72 1.42 -9.31
CA ARG A 165 15.23 0.42 -10.25
C ARG A 165 14.02 0.95 -10.99
N THR A 166 13.88 0.57 -12.25
CA THR A 166 12.69 0.85 -13.06
C THR A 166 11.62 -0.19 -12.76
N PRO A 167 10.44 0.18 -12.25
CA PRO A 167 9.35 -0.76 -12.04
C PRO A 167 8.67 -1.14 -13.36
N HIS A 168 8.06 -2.32 -13.40
CA HIS A 168 7.16 -2.67 -14.50
C HIS A 168 5.75 -2.09 -14.25
N PRO A 169 5.02 -1.72 -15.32
CA PRO A 169 3.63 -1.27 -15.19
C PRO A 169 2.74 -2.35 -14.58
N SER A 170 1.85 -1.95 -13.67
CA SER A 170 0.78 -2.85 -13.19
C SER A 170 -0.31 -3.00 -14.25
N PRO A 171 -0.97 -4.17 -14.33
CA PRO A 171 -2.06 -4.38 -15.28
C PRO A 171 -3.21 -3.40 -15.03
N ARG A 172 -3.93 -3.05 -16.10
CA ARG A 172 -5.12 -2.19 -16.03
C ARG A 172 -6.27 -2.79 -16.83
N ARG A 173 -7.46 -2.68 -16.26
CA ARG A 173 -8.73 -2.95 -16.92
C ARG A 173 -8.92 -2.06 -18.14
N THR A 174 -9.61 -2.57 -19.15
CA THR A 174 -9.91 -1.80 -20.37
C THR A 174 -11.01 -0.79 -20.09
N LEU A 175 -11.06 0.31 -20.86
CA LEU A 175 -12.11 1.33 -20.77
C LEU A 175 -13.52 0.71 -20.86
N THR A 176 -13.74 -0.19 -21.83
CA THR A 176 -15.02 -0.88 -22.00
C THR A 176 -15.47 -1.66 -20.76
N SER A 177 -14.52 -2.17 -19.96
CA SER A 177 -14.85 -2.94 -18.76
C SER A 177 -15.21 -2.08 -17.54
N ILE A 178 -15.00 -0.77 -17.59
CA ILE A 178 -15.22 0.16 -16.47
C ILE A 178 -16.34 1.18 -16.72
N GLY A 179 -17.08 1.04 -17.83
CA GLY A 179 -18.32 1.79 -18.07
C GLY A 179 -18.14 3.27 -18.42
N VAL A 180 -17.01 3.63 -19.03
CA VAL A 180 -16.78 4.97 -19.61
C VAL A 180 -17.26 5.00 -21.05
#